data_AF-A0A2G9UG68-F1
#
_entry.id   AF-A0A2G9UG68-F1
#
_cell.length_a   1.000
_cell.length_b   1.000
_cell.length_c   1.000
_cell.angle_alpha   90.00
_cell.angle_beta   90.00
_cell.angle_gamma   90.00
#
_symmetry.space_group_name_H-M   'P 1'
#
loop_
_entity.id
_entity.type
_entity.pdbx_description
1 polymer ?
#
loop_
_entity_poly.entity_id
_entity_poly.type
_entity_poly.pdbx_seq_one_letter_code
_entity_poly.pdbx_strand_id
1 'polypeptide(L)'
;MSQRTLRRIRVLEDEPGPSESSEASTDEPIQVDANEEILRQFLKLHVLRRTWMVLFRCYLLNLILGCLRPDELLLFSRYIPQFVEGGGQCESSWALNEATKLPNPITLVKAQNFLDKLVSVGWISEKGDTLWLQPRAIAELEPVLTTRYGCSTCILCQKVVVRKDLAVICGSCDAHIHRHCWLKYAASSEADDISCPGTGSGGCDQMFSKSDVTAHFS
;
A
#
# COMPACT_ATOMS: atom_id res chain seq x y z
N MET A 1 -49.29 5.53 34.21
CA MET A 1 -50.13 4.30 34.30
C MET A 1 -49.95 3.57 32.98
N SER A 2 -49.52 2.32 32.82
CA SER A 2 -49.42 1.17 33.70
C SER A 2 -48.27 0.31 33.19
N GLN A 3 -47.47 -0.22 34.13
CA GLN A 3 -46.57 -1.35 33.91
C GLN A 3 -47.36 -2.62 33.59
N ARG A 4 -46.71 -3.61 32.95
CA ARG A 4 -46.99 -5.07 32.91
C ARG A 4 -46.16 -5.65 31.74
N THR A 5 -45.44 -6.78 31.78
CA THR A 5 -45.32 -7.87 32.76
C THR A 5 -44.08 -8.70 32.37
N LEU A 6 -43.26 -9.02 33.36
CA LEU A 6 -42.24 -10.07 33.35
C LEU A 6 -42.86 -11.46 33.10
N ARG A 7 -42.29 -12.27 32.21
CA ARG A 7 -42.39 -13.74 32.31
C ARG A 7 -41.03 -14.40 32.20
N ARG A 8 -40.65 -14.93 33.35
CA ARG A 8 -39.56 -15.85 33.70
C ARG A 8 -39.96 -17.26 33.26
N ILE A 9 -39.11 -17.96 32.51
CA ILE A 9 -39.23 -19.42 32.33
C ILE A 9 -37.86 -20.06 32.64
N ARG A 10 -37.96 -21.21 33.29
CA ARG A 10 -36.94 -21.93 34.06
C ARG A 10 -36.00 -22.75 33.17
N VAL A 11 -34.76 -22.78 33.64
CA VAL A 11 -33.79 -23.88 33.71
C VAL A 11 -34.38 -25.28 33.43
N LEU A 12 -33.74 -25.98 32.49
CA LEU A 12 -33.59 -27.44 32.49
C LEU A 12 -32.10 -27.70 32.27
N GLU A 13 -31.46 -28.22 33.31
CA GLU A 13 -30.13 -28.82 33.28
C GLU A 13 -30.28 -30.24 32.75
N ASP A 14 -29.47 -30.63 31.77
CA ASP A 14 -29.20 -32.03 31.42
C ASP A 14 -27.75 -32.14 30.93
N GLU A 15 -26.92 -32.77 31.75
CA GLU A 15 -25.61 -33.39 31.44
C GLU A 15 -25.74 -34.85 31.95
N PRO A 16 -24.89 -35.85 31.59
CA PRO A 16 -23.71 -35.80 30.71
C PRO A 16 -23.64 -37.00 29.71
N GLY A 17 -22.63 -36.97 28.82
CA GLY A 17 -22.21 -38.16 28.07
C GLY A 17 -20.85 -37.95 27.39
N PRO A 18 -19.84 -38.82 27.63
CA PRO A 18 -18.48 -38.59 27.17
C PRO A 18 -18.32 -39.10 25.73
N SER A 19 -17.92 -38.23 24.83
CA SER A 19 -17.45 -38.60 23.50
C SER A 19 -15.95 -38.33 23.39
N GLU A 20 -15.24 -39.42 23.16
CA GLU A 20 -13.84 -39.51 22.78
C GLU A 20 -13.51 -38.50 21.68
N SER A 21 -12.46 -37.70 21.88
CA SER A 21 -11.80 -36.99 20.79
C SER A 21 -10.31 -37.28 20.84
N SER A 22 -9.91 -37.99 19.80
CA SER A 22 -8.55 -38.28 19.38
C SER A 22 -7.71 -37.00 19.26
N GLU A 23 -6.55 -37.00 19.90
CA GLU A 23 -5.48 -36.04 19.68
C GLU A 23 -4.90 -36.26 18.28
N ALA A 24 -5.34 -35.45 17.32
CA ALA A 24 -4.65 -35.30 16.04
C ALA A 24 -3.74 -34.06 16.14
N SER A 25 -2.47 -34.29 16.44
CA SER A 25 -1.40 -33.32 16.29
C SER A 25 -1.28 -32.94 14.81
N THR A 26 -1.88 -31.82 14.45
CA THR A 26 -1.58 -31.16 13.18
C THR A 26 -0.37 -30.27 13.44
N ASP A 27 0.81 -30.76 13.02
CA ASP A 27 1.98 -29.92 12.77
C ASP A 27 1.57 -28.91 11.70
N GLU A 28 1.06 -27.76 12.11
CA GLU A 28 0.98 -26.60 11.22
C GLU A 28 2.41 -26.18 10.87
N PRO A 29 2.75 -26.09 9.57
CA PRO A 29 4.05 -25.61 9.16
C PRO A 29 4.21 -24.17 9.65
N ILE A 30 5.24 -23.96 10.47
CA ILE A 30 5.75 -22.66 10.91
C ILE A 30 5.70 -21.71 9.72
N GLN A 31 4.78 -20.75 9.75
CA GLN A 31 4.74 -19.66 8.79
C GLN A 31 6.07 -18.91 8.92
N VAL A 32 7.00 -19.21 8.01
CA VAL A 32 8.20 -18.41 7.83
C VAL A 32 7.72 -17.00 7.54
N ASP A 33 7.92 -16.14 8.53
CA ASP A 33 7.31 -14.83 8.65
C ASP A 33 7.50 -14.06 7.34
N ALA A 34 6.41 -13.61 6.72
CA ALA A 34 6.44 -12.81 5.51
C ALA A 34 7.38 -11.59 5.65
N ASN A 35 7.66 -11.17 6.90
CA ASN A 35 8.63 -10.15 7.32
C ASN A 35 10.09 -10.54 7.04
N GLU A 36 10.47 -11.81 7.19
CA GLU A 36 11.84 -12.29 6.94
C GLU A 36 12.15 -12.28 5.44
N GLU A 37 11.17 -12.58 4.57
CA GLU A 37 11.37 -12.45 3.12
C GLU A 37 11.43 -10.97 2.67
N ILE A 38 10.83 -10.03 3.41
CA ILE A 38 10.99 -8.58 3.18
C ILE A 38 12.43 -8.18 3.42
N LEU A 39 12.93 -8.53 4.61
CA LEU A 39 14.31 -8.27 5.00
C LEU A 39 15.28 -8.97 4.05
N ARG A 40 15.00 -10.21 3.65
CA ARG A 40 15.80 -10.95 2.65
C ARG A 40 15.70 -10.35 1.26
N GLN A 41 14.59 -9.76 0.82
CA GLN A 41 14.50 -9.08 -0.48
C GLN A 41 15.26 -7.75 -0.46
N PHE A 42 15.14 -6.97 0.62
CA PHE A 42 15.98 -5.78 0.83
C PHE A 42 17.47 -6.16 0.86
N LEU A 43 17.84 -7.25 1.56
CA LEU A 43 19.21 -7.78 1.62
C LEU A 43 19.68 -8.47 0.31
N LYS A 44 18.82 -9.11 -0.47
CA LYS A 44 19.17 -9.69 -1.78
C LYS A 44 19.44 -8.59 -2.82
N LEU A 45 18.71 -7.47 -2.75
CA LEU A 45 19.02 -6.26 -3.52
C LEU A 45 20.40 -5.68 -3.16
N HIS A 46 20.94 -5.96 -1.97
CA HIS A 46 22.32 -5.59 -1.59
C HIS A 46 23.41 -6.47 -2.24
N VAL A 47 23.11 -7.70 -2.70
CA VAL A 47 24.13 -8.68 -3.13
C VAL A 47 24.37 -8.70 -4.65
N LEU A 48 23.42 -8.24 -5.47
CA LEU A 48 23.58 -8.21 -6.93
C LEU A 48 24.27 -6.93 -7.44
N ARG A 49 25.59 -6.88 -7.21
CA ARG A 49 26.52 -6.05 -7.98
C ARG A 49 26.52 -6.48 -9.44
N ARG A 50 25.80 -5.76 -10.33
CA ARG A 50 26.20 -5.49 -11.74
C ARG A 50 25.16 -4.63 -12.46
N THR A 51 25.37 -3.32 -12.43
CA THR A 51 25.26 -2.33 -13.53
C THR A 51 25.13 -0.93 -12.92
N TRP A 52 26.01 -0.02 -13.35
CA TRP A 52 26.40 1.18 -12.61
C TRP A 52 25.35 2.30 -12.52
N MET A 53 24.11 2.10 -13.00
CA MET A 53 23.01 3.07 -12.86
C MET A 53 22.04 2.77 -11.70
N VAL A 54 22.05 1.55 -11.15
CA VAL A 54 21.21 1.18 -9.98
C VAL A 54 21.87 1.65 -8.67
N LEU A 55 23.19 1.82 -8.66
CA LEU A 55 23.95 2.22 -7.47
C LEU A 55 23.56 3.62 -6.98
N PHE A 56 23.33 4.60 -7.85
CA PHE A 56 22.94 5.94 -7.40
C PHE A 56 21.56 5.98 -6.71
N ARG A 57 20.65 5.07 -7.07
CA ARG A 57 19.31 4.95 -6.48
C ARG A 57 19.32 4.12 -5.18
N CYS A 58 20.21 3.13 -5.08
CA CYS A 58 20.44 2.37 -3.84
C CYS A 58 21.18 3.18 -2.78
N TYR A 59 22.05 4.13 -3.12
CA TYR A 59 22.70 4.99 -2.12
C TYR A 59 21.70 5.87 -1.35
N LEU A 60 20.55 6.24 -1.95
CA LEU A 60 19.53 7.07 -1.31
C LEU A 60 18.62 6.27 -0.36
N LEU A 61 18.19 5.06 -0.74
CA LEU A 61 17.54 4.14 0.20
C LEU A 61 18.48 3.81 1.37
N ASN A 62 19.79 3.62 1.11
CA ASN A 62 20.78 3.39 2.16
C ASN A 62 20.96 4.59 3.10
N LEU A 63 20.78 5.82 2.62
CA LEU A 63 20.97 7.02 3.44
C LEU A 63 19.84 7.23 4.48
N ILE A 64 18.63 6.70 4.23
CA ILE A 64 17.50 6.84 5.16
C ILE A 64 17.10 5.50 5.78
N LEU A 65 16.93 4.43 4.99
CA LEU A 65 16.64 3.09 5.54
C LEU A 65 17.84 2.51 6.29
N GLY A 66 19.07 2.87 5.91
CA GLY A 66 20.28 2.52 6.68
C GLY A 66 20.39 3.24 8.02
N CYS A 67 19.61 4.31 8.24
CA CYS A 67 19.48 5.01 9.52
C CYS A 67 18.17 4.64 10.25
N LEU A 68 17.37 3.71 9.72
CA LEU A 68 16.24 3.14 10.45
C LEU A 68 16.74 2.03 11.35
N ARG A 69 16.20 2.01 12.57
CA ARG A 69 16.40 0.87 13.45
C ARG A 69 15.63 -0.34 12.88
N PRO A 70 16.03 -1.59 13.19
CA PRO A 70 15.35 -2.78 12.66
C PRO A 70 13.85 -2.82 12.96
N ASP A 71 13.44 -2.32 14.12
CA ASP A 71 12.04 -2.19 14.56
C ASP A 71 11.29 -1.12 13.74
N GLU A 72 11.91 0.02 13.44
CA GLU A 72 11.37 1.05 12.54
C GLU A 72 11.21 0.54 11.11
N LEU A 73 12.18 -0.21 10.60
CA LEU A 73 12.12 -0.80 9.27
C LEU A 73 10.99 -1.84 9.18
N LEU A 74 10.84 -2.67 10.21
CA LEU A 74 9.74 -3.62 10.31
C LEU A 74 8.38 -2.90 10.35
N LEU A 75 8.26 -1.86 11.18
CA LEU A 75 7.05 -1.04 11.26
C LEU A 75 6.71 -0.40 9.90
N PHE A 76 7.71 0.19 9.23
CA PHE A 76 7.51 0.78 7.92
C PHE A 76 7.06 -0.24 6.87
N SER A 77 7.60 -1.46 6.92
CA SER A 77 7.18 -2.55 6.03
C SER A 77 5.71 -2.93 6.19
N ARG A 78 5.13 -2.76 7.39
CA ARG A 78 3.69 -2.95 7.65
C ARG A 78 2.85 -1.81 7.08
N TYR A 79 3.40 -0.60 6.98
CA TYR A 79 2.69 0.54 6.39
C TYR A 79 2.56 0.44 4.86
N ILE A 80 3.55 -0.12 4.18
CA ILE A 80 3.54 -0.19 2.71
C ILE A 80 2.28 -0.87 2.12
N PRO A 81 1.87 -2.08 2.53
CA PRO A 81 0.64 -2.68 2.00
C PRO A 81 -0.58 -1.80 2.24
N GLN A 82 -0.69 -1.18 3.43
CA GLN A 82 -1.80 -0.27 3.74
C GLN A 82 -1.79 0.96 2.85
N PHE A 83 -0.62 1.54 2.59
CA PHE A 83 -0.49 2.65 1.65
C PHE A 83 -0.87 2.22 0.23
N VAL A 84 -0.47 1.03 -0.22
CA VAL A 84 -0.82 0.55 -1.56
C VAL A 84 -2.33 0.37 -1.69
N GLU A 85 -2.96 -0.30 -0.73
CA GLU A 85 -4.40 -0.54 -0.71
C GLU A 85 -5.19 0.77 -0.60
N GLY A 86 -4.70 1.71 0.20
CA GLY A 86 -5.29 3.04 0.36
C GLY A 86 -5.02 4.01 -0.79
N GLY A 87 -4.35 3.62 -1.87
CA GLY A 87 -4.07 4.53 -2.99
C GLY A 87 -3.03 5.60 -2.65
N GLY A 88 -2.04 5.25 -1.84
CA GLY A 88 -0.95 6.11 -1.39
C GLY A 88 -1.25 6.85 -0.08
N GLN A 89 -2.29 6.47 0.64
CA GLN A 89 -2.65 7.06 1.94
C GLN A 89 -3.01 5.99 2.98
N CYS A 90 -2.91 6.34 4.27
CA CYS A 90 -3.40 5.54 5.38
C CYS A 90 -3.76 6.44 6.58
N GLU A 91 -4.55 5.93 7.53
CA GLU A 91 -4.92 6.67 8.74
C GLU A 91 -3.76 6.76 9.74
N SER A 92 -3.54 7.96 10.31
CA SER A 92 -2.49 8.18 11.32
C SER A 92 -2.72 7.31 12.58
N SER A 93 -3.97 7.17 13.01
CA SER A 93 -4.35 6.35 14.18
C SER A 93 -4.06 4.86 13.95
N TRP A 94 -4.36 4.35 12.76
CA TRP A 94 -4.03 2.99 12.36
C TRP A 94 -2.51 2.78 12.37
N ALA A 95 -1.75 3.71 11.77
CA ALA A 95 -0.29 3.61 11.68
C ALA A 95 0.37 3.58 13.07
N LEU A 96 -0.11 4.38 14.02
CA LEU A 96 0.35 4.37 15.41
C LEU A 96 0.03 3.05 16.12
N ASN A 97 -1.20 2.55 15.97
CA ASN A 97 -1.63 1.30 16.58
C ASN A 97 -0.90 0.07 16.01
N GLU A 98 -0.41 0.14 14.78
CA GLU A 98 0.35 -0.96 14.18
C GLU A 98 1.68 -1.21 14.91
N ALA A 99 2.25 -0.18 15.54
CA ALA A 99 3.49 -0.28 16.32
C ALA A 99 3.36 -1.22 17.53
N THR A 100 2.15 -1.34 18.10
CA THR A 100 1.89 -2.20 19.26
C THR A 100 1.69 -3.66 18.87
N LYS A 101 1.53 -3.96 17.58
CA LYS A 101 1.28 -5.31 17.04
C LYS A 101 2.57 -6.01 16.57
N LEU A 102 3.71 -5.35 16.67
CA LEU A 102 5.00 -5.93 16.30
C LEU A 102 5.41 -7.03 17.30
N PRO A 103 6.21 -8.02 16.88
CA PRO A 103 6.75 -9.05 17.78
C PRO A 103 7.52 -8.46 18.98
N ASN A 104 8.18 -7.31 18.75
CA ASN A 104 8.71 -6.45 19.80
C ASN A 104 7.97 -5.11 19.74
N PRO A 105 6.91 -4.92 20.53
CA PRO A 105 6.08 -3.72 20.46
C PRO A 105 6.88 -2.44 20.68
N ILE A 106 6.67 -1.47 19.77
CA ILE A 106 7.23 -0.13 19.91
C ILE A 106 6.21 0.72 20.67
N THR A 107 6.69 1.57 21.59
CA THR A 107 5.81 2.48 22.32
C THR A 107 5.18 3.50 21.37
N LEU A 108 3.94 3.95 21.65
CA LEU A 108 3.26 4.94 20.82
C LEU A 108 4.08 6.23 20.65
N VAL A 109 4.80 6.66 21.69
CA VAL A 109 5.71 7.83 21.61
C VAL A 109 6.84 7.59 20.60
N LYS A 110 7.45 6.39 20.59
CA LYS A 110 8.49 6.05 19.62
C LYS A 110 7.93 5.93 18.20
N ALA A 111 6.71 5.40 18.05
CA ALA A 111 6.03 5.31 16.77
C ALA A 111 5.72 6.71 16.21
N GLN A 112 5.22 7.62 17.04
CA GLN A 112 5.00 9.01 16.65
C GLN A 112 6.31 9.68 16.21
N ASN A 113 7.38 9.56 17.01
CA ASN A 113 8.69 10.09 16.65
C ASN A 113 9.20 9.53 15.31
N PHE A 114 8.86 8.26 15.00
CA PHE A 114 9.21 7.64 13.73
C PHE A 114 8.40 8.22 12.57
N LEU A 115 7.08 8.43 12.74
CA LEU A 115 6.25 9.13 11.75
C LEU A 115 6.74 10.56 11.51
N ASP A 116 7.05 11.31 12.58
CA ASP A 116 7.60 12.66 12.49
C ASP A 116 8.93 12.68 11.74
N LYS A 117 9.79 11.67 11.97
CA LYS A 117 11.03 11.46 11.22
C LYS A 117 10.72 11.26 9.73
N LEU A 118 9.78 10.37 9.37
CA LEU A 118 9.37 10.15 7.97
C LEU A 118 8.81 11.41 7.29
N VAL A 119 8.05 12.22 8.03
CA VAL A 119 7.58 13.54 7.56
C VAL A 119 8.76 14.48 7.31
N SER A 120 9.68 14.59 8.27
CA SER A 120 10.83 15.49 8.17
C SER A 120 11.75 15.18 6.99
N VAL A 121 11.88 13.90 6.60
CA VAL A 121 12.69 13.48 5.46
C VAL A 121 11.92 13.46 4.14
N GLY A 122 10.64 13.84 4.15
CA GLY A 122 9.78 13.93 2.97
C GLY A 122 9.38 12.57 2.39
N TRP A 123 9.30 11.53 3.22
CA TRP A 123 8.80 10.22 2.80
C TRP A 123 7.29 10.13 2.89
N ILE A 124 6.71 10.74 3.92
CA ILE A 124 5.27 10.90 4.07
C ILE A 124 4.94 12.37 4.34
N SER A 125 3.67 12.73 4.22
CA SER A 125 3.13 13.98 4.77
C SER A 125 1.87 13.66 5.55
N GLU A 126 1.61 14.43 6.58
CA GLU A 126 0.37 14.35 7.35
C GLU A 126 -0.56 15.50 6.98
N LYS A 127 -1.83 15.18 6.72
CA LYS A 127 -2.90 16.16 6.48
C LYS A 127 -4.15 15.72 7.23
N GLY A 128 -4.42 16.36 8.38
CA GLY A 128 -5.44 15.87 9.30
C GLY A 128 -5.04 14.50 9.84
N ASP A 129 -5.98 13.56 9.86
CA ASP A 129 -5.76 12.20 10.36
C ASP A 129 -5.27 11.22 9.28
N THR A 130 -4.75 11.75 8.16
CA THR A 130 -4.32 10.95 7.01
C THR A 130 -2.85 11.20 6.69
N LEU A 131 -2.10 10.12 6.63
CA LEU A 131 -0.74 10.08 6.12
C LEU A 131 -0.76 9.81 4.61
N TRP A 132 0.12 10.49 3.88
CA TRP A 132 0.25 10.36 2.44
C TRP A 132 1.68 10.01 2.07
N LEU A 133 1.88 8.98 1.23
CA LEU A 133 3.16 8.72 0.61
C LEU A 133 3.55 9.89 -0.30
N GLN A 134 4.74 10.44 -0.07
CA GLN A 134 5.28 11.54 -0.86
C GLN A 134 5.94 11.04 -2.16
N PRO A 135 6.07 11.90 -3.18
CA PRO A 135 6.69 11.53 -4.46
C PRO A 135 8.09 10.93 -4.31
N ARG A 136 8.86 11.39 -3.31
CA ARG A 136 10.17 10.83 -2.98
C ARG A 136 10.06 9.35 -2.60
N ALA A 137 9.21 9.01 -1.63
CA ALA A 137 9.03 7.63 -1.20
C ALA A 137 8.52 6.75 -2.35
N ILE A 138 7.58 7.23 -3.16
CA ILE A 138 7.08 6.49 -4.33
C ILE A 138 8.20 6.21 -5.32
N ALA A 139 9.04 7.20 -5.62
CA ALA A 139 10.17 7.03 -6.53
C ALA A 139 11.25 6.09 -5.97
N GLU A 140 11.52 6.13 -4.67
CA GLU A 140 12.50 5.25 -4.04
C GLU A 140 11.97 3.81 -3.92
N LEU A 141 10.69 3.63 -3.56
CA LEU A 141 10.03 2.32 -3.41
C LEU A 141 9.53 1.71 -4.72
N GLU A 142 9.63 2.41 -5.85
CA GLU A 142 9.11 1.98 -7.16
C GLU A 142 9.38 0.49 -7.47
N PRO A 143 10.61 -0.06 -7.31
CA PRO A 143 10.86 -1.48 -7.59
C PRO A 143 10.05 -2.42 -6.70
N VAL A 144 9.90 -2.09 -5.42
CA VAL A 144 9.14 -2.90 -4.46
C VAL A 144 7.65 -2.80 -4.75
N LEU A 145 7.15 -1.59 -5.04
CA LEU A 145 5.75 -1.34 -5.34
C LEU A 145 5.28 -2.12 -6.58
N THR A 146 6.09 -2.15 -7.65
CA THR A 146 5.73 -2.86 -8.88
C THR A 146 5.93 -4.38 -8.74
N THR A 147 7.07 -4.84 -8.22
CA THR A 147 7.40 -6.28 -8.21
C THR A 147 6.67 -7.07 -7.15
N ARG A 148 6.44 -6.48 -5.97
CA ARG A 148 5.86 -7.19 -4.83
C ARG A 148 4.38 -6.90 -4.64
N TYR A 149 3.99 -5.65 -4.82
CA TYR A 149 2.62 -5.21 -4.59
C TYR A 149 1.82 -5.07 -5.89
N GLY A 150 2.41 -5.36 -7.04
CA GLY A 150 1.71 -5.35 -8.32
C GLY A 150 1.17 -3.99 -8.73
N CYS A 151 1.75 -2.89 -8.22
CA CYS A 151 1.32 -1.55 -8.62
C CYS A 151 1.56 -1.36 -10.13
N SER A 152 0.53 -0.89 -10.83
CA SER A 152 0.59 -0.64 -12.27
C SER A 152 1.56 0.50 -12.59
N THR A 153 2.05 0.54 -13.83
CA THR A 153 2.90 1.63 -14.32
C THR A 153 2.12 2.51 -15.28
N CYS A 154 2.44 3.80 -15.27
CA CYS A 154 1.87 4.75 -16.20
C CYS A 154 2.41 4.48 -17.60
N ILE A 155 1.52 4.29 -18.58
CA ILE A 155 1.95 3.93 -19.94
C ILE A 155 2.74 5.04 -20.65
N LEU A 156 2.59 6.29 -20.21
CA LEU A 156 3.27 7.44 -20.79
C LEU A 156 4.68 7.67 -20.22
N CYS A 157 4.83 7.66 -18.89
CA CYS A 157 6.12 7.95 -18.25
C CYS A 157 6.85 6.71 -17.72
N GLN A 158 6.23 5.54 -17.80
CA GLN A 158 6.74 4.26 -17.31
C GLN A 158 7.08 4.26 -15.81
N LYS A 159 6.46 5.16 -15.03
CA LYS A 159 6.60 5.24 -13.57
C LYS A 159 5.40 4.62 -12.86
N VAL A 160 5.62 4.07 -11.67
CA VAL A 160 4.57 3.45 -10.85
C VAL A 160 3.39 4.38 -10.56
N VAL A 161 2.18 3.83 -10.61
CA VAL A 161 0.90 4.48 -10.29
C VAL A 161 0.42 3.91 -8.96
N VAL A 162 0.69 4.64 -7.87
CA VAL A 162 0.23 4.27 -6.53
C VAL A 162 -1.18 4.79 -6.27
N ARG A 163 -1.46 6.03 -6.70
CA ARG A 163 -2.74 6.73 -6.49
C ARG A 163 -3.67 6.47 -7.67
N LYS A 164 -4.42 5.37 -7.61
CA LYS A 164 -5.31 4.94 -8.71
C LYS A 164 -6.52 5.85 -8.89
N ASP A 165 -7.03 6.41 -7.79
CA ASP A 165 -8.08 7.43 -7.74
C ASP A 165 -7.71 8.71 -8.50
N LEU A 166 -6.43 9.06 -8.50
CA LEU A 166 -5.88 10.21 -9.24
C LEU A 166 -5.32 9.85 -10.62
N ALA A 167 -5.50 8.61 -11.07
CA ALA A 167 -5.06 8.16 -12.38
C ALA A 167 -6.25 8.08 -13.35
N VAL A 168 -5.97 8.32 -14.62
CA VAL A 168 -6.91 7.97 -15.70
C VAL A 168 -6.68 6.50 -15.99
N ILE A 169 -7.73 5.70 -15.84
CA ILE A 169 -7.69 4.25 -16.05
C ILE A 169 -8.58 3.91 -17.25
N CYS A 170 -8.01 3.24 -18.24
CA CYS A 170 -8.76 2.76 -19.39
C CYS A 170 -9.59 1.53 -19.01
N GLY A 171 -10.92 1.63 -19.10
CA GLY A 171 -11.81 0.50 -18.86
C GLY A 171 -11.71 -0.64 -19.88
N SER A 172 -11.10 -0.39 -21.05
CA SER A 172 -10.95 -1.39 -22.13
C SER A 172 -9.67 -2.20 -22.02
N CYS A 173 -8.52 -1.55 -21.80
CA CYS A 173 -7.20 -2.19 -21.81
C CYS A 173 -6.43 -2.07 -20.49
N ASP A 174 -7.07 -1.58 -19.43
CA ASP A 174 -6.50 -1.35 -18.10
C ASP A 174 -5.22 -0.49 -18.11
N ALA A 175 -5.05 0.36 -19.13
CA ALA A 175 -3.95 1.29 -19.19
C ALA A 175 -4.12 2.34 -18.08
N HIS A 176 -3.08 2.52 -17.27
CA HIS A 176 -3.05 3.53 -16.22
C HIS A 176 -2.23 4.73 -16.69
N ILE A 177 -2.71 5.93 -16.39
CA ILE A 177 -2.06 7.19 -16.78
C ILE A 177 -2.13 8.16 -15.60
N HIS A 178 -0.99 8.65 -15.09
CA HIS A 178 -1.02 9.68 -14.06
C HIS A 178 -1.76 10.92 -14.57
N ARG A 179 -2.53 11.60 -13.71
CA ARG A 179 -3.21 12.87 -14.05
C ARG A 179 -2.31 13.87 -14.76
N HIS A 180 -1.10 14.12 -14.26
CA HIS A 180 -0.19 15.07 -14.92
C HIS A 180 0.27 14.60 -16.32
N CYS A 181 0.49 13.29 -16.49
CA CYS A 181 0.83 12.72 -17.79
C CYS A 181 -0.35 12.83 -18.76
N TRP A 182 -1.57 12.57 -18.28
CA TRP A 182 -2.80 12.77 -19.06
C TRP A 182 -2.96 14.22 -19.51
N LEU A 183 -2.88 15.18 -18.58
CA LEU A 183 -3.03 16.60 -18.90
C LEU A 183 -2.03 17.05 -19.97
N LYS A 184 -0.77 16.57 -19.89
CA LYS A 184 0.26 16.86 -20.89
C LYS A 184 -0.04 16.21 -22.24
N TYR A 185 -0.49 14.96 -22.25
CA TYR A 185 -0.87 14.23 -23.46
C TYR A 185 -2.09 14.88 -24.13
N ALA A 186 -3.11 15.20 -23.36
CA ALA A 186 -4.34 15.82 -23.83
C ALA A 186 -4.12 17.22 -24.41
N ALA A 187 -3.19 18.00 -23.83
CA ALA A 187 -2.85 19.33 -24.33
C ALA A 187 -2.19 19.31 -25.72
N SER A 188 -1.64 18.19 -26.17
CA SER A 188 -1.06 18.06 -27.52
C SER A 188 -2.08 17.76 -28.63
N SER A 189 -3.35 17.51 -28.28
CA SER A 189 -4.43 17.28 -29.23
C SER A 189 -5.38 18.47 -29.27
N GLU A 190 -5.85 18.86 -30.46
CA GLU A 190 -6.93 19.85 -30.61
C GLU A 190 -8.32 19.24 -30.40
N ALA A 191 -8.47 17.92 -30.60
CA ALA A 191 -9.74 17.21 -30.41
C ALA A 191 -10.13 17.13 -28.92
N ASP A 192 -11.43 17.11 -28.64
CA ASP A 192 -11.94 16.88 -27.29
C ASP A 192 -11.84 15.41 -26.88
N ASP A 193 -12.08 14.51 -27.84
CA ASP A 193 -11.91 13.08 -27.67
C ASP A 193 -10.48 12.65 -28.04
N ILE A 194 -9.81 12.01 -27.09
CA ILE A 194 -8.43 11.54 -27.22
C ILE A 194 -8.41 10.03 -27.12
N SER A 195 -7.75 9.37 -28.09
CA SER A 195 -7.57 7.92 -28.05
C SER A 195 -6.65 7.49 -26.91
N CYS A 196 -6.99 6.34 -26.33
CA CYS A 196 -6.16 5.67 -25.35
C CYS A 196 -4.76 5.39 -25.92
N PRO A 197 -3.67 5.78 -25.24
CA PRO A 197 -2.31 5.41 -25.64
C PRO A 197 -1.99 3.93 -25.37
N GLY A 198 -2.98 3.15 -24.91
CA GLY A 198 -2.88 1.73 -24.60
C GLY A 198 -2.59 0.86 -25.81
N THR A 199 -1.40 0.27 -25.88
CA THR A 199 -1.05 -0.77 -26.84
C THR A 199 -1.39 -2.15 -26.29
N GLY A 200 -2.66 -2.41 -26.02
CA GLY A 200 -3.13 -3.79 -25.81
C GLY A 200 -2.87 -4.64 -27.07
N SER A 201 -3.00 -5.96 -26.97
CA SER A 201 -2.65 -6.96 -28.01
C SER A 201 -3.34 -6.79 -29.39
N GLY A 202 -4.17 -5.77 -29.58
CA GLY A 202 -4.79 -5.38 -30.85
C GLY A 202 -4.99 -3.86 -31.01
N GLY A 203 -4.32 -3.03 -30.21
CA GLY A 203 -4.66 -1.60 -30.05
C GLY A 203 -5.86 -1.40 -29.12
N CYS A 204 -5.97 -0.22 -28.50
CA CYS A 204 -7.11 0.16 -27.70
C CYS A 204 -7.86 1.30 -28.42
N ASP A 205 -9.12 1.05 -28.77
CA ASP A 205 -9.97 2.02 -29.47
C ASP A 205 -10.78 2.91 -28.51
N GLN A 206 -10.54 2.79 -27.20
CA GLN A 206 -11.23 3.61 -26.21
C GLN A 206 -10.84 5.08 -26.39
N MET A 207 -11.84 5.95 -26.42
CA MET A 207 -11.65 7.40 -26.41
C MET A 207 -11.98 7.95 -25.02
N PHE A 208 -11.30 9.03 -24.65
CA PHE A 208 -11.57 9.80 -23.45
C PHE A 208 -11.87 11.25 -23.85
N SER A 209 -13.01 11.77 -23.41
CA SER A 209 -13.27 13.21 -23.49
C SER A 209 -12.45 13.96 -22.45
N LYS A 210 -11.84 15.09 -22.85
CA LYS A 210 -11.09 15.96 -21.93
C LYS A 210 -11.96 16.50 -20.79
N SER A 211 -13.22 16.85 -21.07
CA SER A 211 -14.12 17.39 -20.05
C SER A 211 -14.44 16.36 -18.98
N ASP A 212 -14.69 15.11 -19.38
CA ASP A 212 -15.04 14.02 -18.45
C ASP A 212 -13.89 13.71 -17.51
N VAL A 213 -12.68 13.61 -18.06
CA VAL A 213 -11.48 13.36 -17.25
C VAL A 213 -11.17 14.54 -16.33
N THR A 214 -11.39 15.78 -16.77
CA THR A 214 -11.16 16.96 -15.93
C THR A 214 -12.19 17.04 -14.80
N ALA A 215 -13.46 16.75 -15.07
CA ALA A 215 -14.53 16.72 -14.08
C ALA A 215 -14.28 15.67 -12.98
N HIS A 216 -13.68 14.52 -13.32
CA HIS A 216 -13.32 13.48 -12.36
C HIS A 216 -12.26 13.94 -11.33
N PHE A 217 -11.48 14.98 -11.64
CA PHE A 217 -10.41 15.50 -10.76
C PHE A 217 -10.69 16.89 -10.19
N SER A 218 -11.93 17.39 -10.35
CA SER A 218 -12.39 18.71 -9.86
C SER A 218 -12.94 18.59 -8.45
#